data_AF-A0A8H5GCG2-F1
#
_entry.id   AF-A0A8H5GCG2-F1
#
_cell.length_a   1.000
_cell.length_b   1.000
_cell.length_c   1.000
_cell.angle_alpha   90.00
_cell.angle_beta   90.00
_cell.angle_gamma   90.00
#
_symmetry.space_group_name_H-M   'P 1'
#
loop_
_entity.id
_entity.type
_entity.pdbx_description
1 polymer ?
#
loop_
_entity_poly.entity_id
_entity_poly.type
_entity_poly.pdbx_seq_one_letter_code
_entity_poly.pdbx_strand_id
1 'polypeptide(L)'
;MPTFYVSSEEYTNTPNATKCTIVPVTWVQQEDTSGMQKEVEHLDELIHRLNEDRANLLRKINSVQANTRPLPSEILSTIFQFARPPIDFSSRRTLAEFPEDITLRRDNYEPADDLQLVLGAVSYHWRQIAWQTPQLWTMISVEVYEPISDSNTAILDLYFQNARGLPVTIELDIRAQLSLLRYSDDAEERSKLLSRLEPIWTSVFVNNAHKIQKLILLGLPLEWTSSLGPNLAYCQDLTLYWPRAYDDMWERECNLSGLSQIPKLQHIGLKTFSLL
;
A
#
# COMPACT_ATOMS: atom_id res chain seq x y z
N MET A 1 36.70 34.63 23.80
CA MET A 1 37.93 33.87 24.08
C MET A 1 39.10 34.60 23.41
N PRO A 2 40.14 34.96 24.18
CA PRO A 2 41.49 35.25 23.66
C PRO A 2 42.12 33.90 23.21
N THR A 3 43.14 33.83 22.33
CA THR A 3 44.53 34.28 22.55
C THR A 3 45.30 34.36 21.22
N PHE A 4 45.81 35.53 20.82
CA PHE A 4 47.13 36.15 21.14
C PHE A 4 48.24 35.73 20.13
N TYR A 5 49.11 36.58 19.54
CA TYR A 5 49.25 38.05 19.43
C TYR A 5 50.61 38.37 18.72
N VAL A 6 50.78 39.65 18.33
CA VAL A 6 52.01 40.46 18.06
C VAL A 6 52.82 40.11 16.77
N SER A 7 52.87 40.97 15.72
CA SER A 7 53.60 42.27 15.53
C SER A 7 55.13 42.08 15.38
N SER A 8 55.91 42.81 14.58
CA SER A 8 55.81 44.13 13.96
C SER A 8 56.68 44.19 12.69
N GLU A 9 56.34 45.14 11.81
CA GLU A 9 57.15 45.93 10.87
C GLU A 9 58.64 45.57 10.65
N GLU A 10 59.07 45.47 9.39
CA GLU A 10 59.98 46.46 8.79
C GLU A 10 60.26 46.20 7.29
N TYR A 11 60.73 47.28 6.68
CA TYR A 11 60.90 47.61 5.27
C TYR A 11 61.90 46.77 4.45
N THR A 12 61.56 46.64 3.16
CA THR A 12 62.41 46.56 1.95
C THR A 12 63.79 45.88 2.00
N ASN A 13 63.96 44.80 1.21
CA ASN A 13 65.10 44.63 0.30
C ASN A 13 64.89 43.46 -0.68
N THR A 14 64.85 43.77 -1.99
CA THR A 14 65.20 42.87 -3.12
C THR A 14 66.72 42.60 -3.15
N PRO A 15 67.32 41.82 -4.09
CA PRO A 15 66.83 40.78 -5.02
C PRO A 15 67.73 39.50 -5.01
N ASN A 16 67.33 38.41 -5.70
CA ASN A 16 68.10 37.78 -6.81
C ASN A 16 67.74 36.31 -7.09
N ALA A 17 67.14 36.12 -8.27
CA ALA A 17 67.61 35.31 -9.40
C ALA A 17 67.74 33.77 -9.31
N THR A 18 67.11 33.18 -10.34
CA THR A 18 67.49 31.98 -11.14
C THR A 18 67.15 30.59 -10.59
N LYS A 19 66.02 29.99 -11.03
CA LYS A 19 65.83 29.24 -12.30
C LYS A 19 64.48 28.50 -12.24
N CYS A 20 63.46 28.98 -12.96
CA CYS A 20 62.24 28.20 -13.20
C CYS A 20 62.41 27.37 -14.47
N THR A 21 62.53 26.06 -14.31
CA THR A 21 62.35 25.09 -15.39
C THR A 21 60.85 24.88 -15.57
N ILE A 22 60.27 25.47 -16.61
CA ILE A 22 58.86 25.27 -16.97
C ILE A 22 58.78 23.93 -17.71
N VAL A 23 58.17 22.93 -17.06
CA VAL A 23 57.73 21.70 -17.73
C VAL A 23 56.38 21.99 -18.38
N PRO A 24 56.16 21.69 -19.68
CA PRO A 24 54.89 21.98 -20.31
C PRO A 24 53.81 21.03 -19.77
N VAL A 25 52.76 21.64 -19.21
CA VAL A 25 51.50 20.97 -18.87
C VAL A 25 50.90 20.44 -20.17
N THR A 26 50.84 19.12 -20.30
CA THR A 26 50.11 18.43 -21.37
C THR A 26 48.63 18.62 -21.10
N TRP A 27 47.95 19.38 -21.98
CA TRP A 27 46.50 19.48 -21.98
C TRP A 27 45.92 18.10 -22.28
N VAL A 28 45.43 17.43 -21.24
CA VAL A 28 44.56 16.27 -21.39
C VAL A 28 43.27 16.79 -22.04
N GLN A 29 43.03 16.40 -23.29
CA GLN A 29 41.74 16.63 -23.94
C GLN A 29 40.69 15.89 -23.09
N GLN A 30 39.83 16.63 -22.39
CA GLN A 30 38.58 16.07 -21.87
C GLN A 30 37.75 15.69 -23.10
N GLU A 31 37.68 14.39 -23.38
CA GLU A 31 36.73 13.85 -24.35
C GLU A 31 35.32 14.27 -23.91
N ASP A 32 34.62 14.98 -24.79
CA ASP A 32 33.24 15.43 -24.59
C ASP A 32 32.32 14.21 -24.61
N THR A 33 32.06 13.66 -23.42
CA THR A 33 31.21 12.49 -23.19
C THR A 33 29.72 12.78 -23.41
N SER A 34 29.32 14.05 -23.63
CA SER A 34 27.91 14.43 -23.77
C SER A 34 27.25 13.86 -25.02
N GLY A 35 28.01 13.69 -26.11
CA GLY A 35 27.52 13.07 -27.34
C GLY A 35 27.20 11.59 -27.16
N MET A 36 28.09 10.86 -26.46
CA MET A 36 27.88 9.44 -26.13
C MET A 36 26.72 9.27 -25.15
N GLN A 37 26.56 10.16 -24.17
CA GLN A 37 25.46 10.11 -23.22
C GLN A 37 24.09 10.28 -23.89
N LYS A 38 23.97 11.21 -24.85
CA LYS A 38 22.74 11.39 -25.64
C LYS A 38 22.42 10.18 -26.50
N GLU A 39 23.44 9.52 -27.05
CA GLU A 39 23.24 8.28 -27.80
C GLU A 39 22.78 7.14 -26.90
N VAL A 40 23.30 7.03 -25.67
CA VAL A 40 22.82 6.06 -24.66
C VAL A 40 21.35 6.33 -24.33
N GLU A 41 20.97 7.58 -24.05
CA GLU A 41 19.57 7.95 -23.80
C GLU A 41 18.67 7.61 -24.99
N HIS A 42 19.12 7.86 -26.22
CA HIS A 42 18.39 7.50 -27.43
C HIS A 42 18.22 5.98 -27.59
N LEU A 43 19.26 5.20 -27.31
CA LEU A 43 19.21 3.74 -27.35
C LEU A 43 18.26 3.21 -26.27
N ASP A 44 18.26 3.79 -25.07
CA ASP A 44 17.32 3.42 -24.00
C ASP A 44 15.87 3.68 -24.41
N GLU A 45 15.56 4.81 -25.04
CA GLU A 45 14.24 5.09 -25.60
C GLU A 45 13.84 4.10 -26.70
N LEU A 46 14.78 3.73 -27.58
CA LEU A 46 14.53 2.76 -28.64
C LEU A 46 14.26 1.36 -28.06
N ILE A 47 15.06 0.93 -27.07
CA ILE A 47 14.87 -0.33 -26.35
C ILE A 47 13.51 -0.35 -25.68
N HIS A 48 13.11 0.75 -25.04
CA HIS A 48 11.80 0.86 -24.40
C HIS A 48 10.66 0.66 -25.40
N ARG A 49 10.68 1.39 -26.53
CA ARG A 49 9.66 1.25 -27.60
C ARG A 49 9.61 -0.15 -28.20
N LEU A 50 10.77 -0.74 -28.49
CA LEU A 50 10.83 -2.10 -29.03
C LEU A 50 10.27 -3.15 -28.05
N ASN A 51 10.49 -2.96 -26.75
CA ASN A 51 9.90 -3.81 -25.73
C ASN A 51 8.37 -3.68 -25.66
N GLU A 52 7.83 -2.47 -25.82
CA GLU A 52 6.39 -2.25 -25.92
C GLU A 52 5.79 -2.94 -27.17
N ASP A 53 6.42 -2.77 -28.33
CA ASP A 53 6.00 -3.42 -29.57
C ASP A 53 6.03 -4.94 -29.47
N ARG A 54 7.10 -5.49 -28.89
CA ARG A 54 7.22 -6.92 -28.61
C ARG A 54 6.09 -7.38 -27.68
N ALA A 55 5.79 -6.65 -26.61
CA ALA A 55 4.69 -6.98 -25.71
C ALA A 55 3.33 -6.95 -26.44
N ASN A 56 3.11 -5.98 -27.32
CA ASN A 56 1.89 -5.87 -28.13
C ASN A 56 1.73 -7.04 -29.11
N LEU A 57 2.81 -7.45 -29.78
CA LEU A 57 2.80 -8.62 -30.66
C LEU A 57 2.53 -9.92 -29.89
N LEU A 58 3.19 -10.11 -28.74
CA LEU A 58 2.96 -11.27 -27.88
C LEU A 58 1.51 -11.34 -27.37
N ARG A 59 0.92 -10.20 -26.98
CA ARG A 59 -0.51 -10.13 -26.61
C ARG A 59 -1.41 -10.56 -27.77
N LYS A 60 -1.13 -10.11 -29.00
CA LYS A 60 -1.88 -10.53 -30.19
C LYS A 60 -1.75 -12.03 -30.45
N ILE A 61 -0.54 -12.58 -30.40
CA ILE A 61 -0.30 -14.03 -30.57
C ILE A 61 -1.09 -14.83 -29.51
N ASN A 62 -0.94 -14.47 -28.23
CA ASN A 62 -1.64 -15.13 -27.15
C ASN A 62 -3.17 -15.00 -27.29
N SER A 63 -3.67 -13.86 -27.74
CA SER A 63 -5.11 -13.68 -27.99
C SER A 63 -5.65 -14.60 -29.09
N VAL A 64 -4.83 -14.87 -30.12
CA VAL A 64 -5.22 -15.74 -31.24
C VAL A 64 -5.15 -17.20 -30.84
N GLN A 65 -4.17 -17.59 -30.02
CA GLN A 65 -3.94 -18.95 -29.58
C GLN A 65 -4.73 -19.36 -28.33
N ALA A 66 -5.35 -18.41 -27.62
CA ALA A 66 -6.08 -18.71 -26.40
C ALA A 66 -7.31 -19.60 -26.68
N ASN A 67 -7.35 -20.77 -26.05
CA ASN A 67 -8.50 -21.68 -26.13
C ASN A 67 -9.79 -21.08 -25.55
N THR A 68 -9.69 -20.04 -24.73
CA THR A 68 -10.85 -19.31 -24.21
C THR A 68 -11.37 -18.22 -25.15
N ARG A 69 -10.66 -17.91 -26.24
CA ARG A 69 -11.06 -16.88 -27.22
C ARG A 69 -12.47 -17.08 -27.80
N PRO A 70 -12.96 -18.31 -28.06
CA PRO A 70 -14.31 -18.50 -28.58
C PRO A 70 -15.41 -18.10 -27.61
N LEU A 71 -15.09 -17.97 -26.31
CA LEU A 71 -16.06 -17.59 -25.29
C LEU A 71 -16.31 -16.08 -25.33
N PRO A 72 -17.58 -15.65 -25.36
CA PRO A 72 -17.92 -14.24 -25.15
C PRO A 72 -17.41 -13.74 -23.79
N SER A 73 -17.07 -12.45 -23.71
CA SER A 73 -16.61 -11.81 -22.48
C SER A 73 -17.60 -11.97 -21.33
N GLU A 74 -18.90 -11.98 -21.62
CA GLU A 74 -19.98 -12.14 -20.65
C GLU A 74 -19.95 -13.53 -19.99
N ILE A 75 -19.63 -14.57 -20.78
CA ILE A 75 -19.51 -15.94 -20.27
C ILE A 75 -18.27 -16.06 -19.38
N LEU A 76 -17.16 -15.45 -19.77
CA LEU A 76 -15.95 -15.40 -18.95
C LEU A 76 -16.17 -14.61 -17.66
N SER A 77 -16.81 -13.43 -17.72
CA SER A 77 -17.22 -12.67 -16.53
C SER A 77 -18.12 -13.48 -15.60
N THR A 78 -19.02 -14.29 -16.16
CA THR A 78 -19.90 -15.18 -15.38
C THR A 78 -19.08 -16.29 -14.72
N ILE A 79 -18.17 -16.94 -15.45
CA ILE A 79 -17.25 -17.95 -14.91
C ILE A 79 -16.40 -17.35 -13.79
N PHE A 80 -15.89 -16.13 -13.96
CA PHE A 80 -15.09 -15.46 -12.93
C PHE A 80 -15.89 -15.20 -11.66
N GLN A 81 -17.15 -14.77 -11.78
CA GLN A 81 -18.05 -14.59 -10.63
C GLN A 81 -18.40 -15.92 -9.95
N PHE A 82 -18.52 -17.02 -10.70
CA PHE A 82 -18.69 -18.35 -10.12
C PHE A 82 -17.42 -18.86 -9.44
N ALA A 83 -16.25 -18.62 -10.03
CA ALA A 83 -14.97 -18.99 -9.46
C ALA A 83 -14.66 -18.19 -8.19
N ARG A 84 -15.13 -16.94 -8.11
CA ARG A 84 -15.03 -16.06 -6.95
C ARG A 84 -16.39 -15.83 -6.29
N PRO A 85 -16.92 -16.78 -5.50
CA PRO A 85 -18.11 -16.51 -4.71
C PRO A 85 -17.84 -15.32 -3.75
N PRO A 86 -18.89 -14.57 -3.35
CA PRO A 86 -18.77 -13.51 -2.36
C PRO A 86 -18.07 -14.02 -1.10
N ILE A 87 -17.16 -13.20 -0.54
CA ILE A 87 -16.49 -13.54 0.71
C ILE A 87 -17.53 -13.59 1.83
N ASP A 88 -17.71 -14.76 2.42
CA ASP A 88 -18.50 -14.89 3.64
C ASP A 88 -17.63 -14.57 4.86
N PHE A 89 -17.60 -13.28 5.21
CA PHE A 89 -16.92 -12.77 6.40
C PHE A 89 -17.49 -13.31 7.72
N SER A 90 -18.67 -13.96 7.71
CA SER A 90 -19.25 -14.57 8.91
C SER A 90 -18.80 -16.01 9.11
N SER A 91 -18.54 -16.74 8.02
CA SER A 91 -18.07 -18.13 8.05
C SER A 91 -16.56 -18.26 8.03
N ARG A 92 -15.82 -17.22 7.59
CA ARG A 92 -14.39 -17.11 7.91
C ARG A 92 -14.30 -17.20 9.42
N ARG A 93 -13.86 -18.36 9.93
CA ARG A 93 -13.51 -18.50 11.34
C ARG A 93 -12.60 -17.35 11.61
N THR A 94 -13.11 -16.37 12.35
CA THR A 94 -12.47 -15.08 12.47
C THR A 94 -11.03 -15.39 12.81
N LEU A 95 -10.04 -14.88 12.07
CA LEU A 95 -8.64 -15.08 12.45
C LEU A 95 -8.37 -14.60 13.91
N ALA A 96 -9.35 -13.93 14.52
CA ALA A 96 -9.50 -13.65 15.94
C ALA A 96 -9.65 -14.90 16.87
N GLU A 97 -10.11 -16.06 16.40
CA GLU A 97 -10.39 -17.23 17.25
C GLU A 97 -9.18 -18.15 17.46
N PHE A 98 -8.14 -18.07 16.62
CA PHE A 98 -6.95 -18.93 16.72
C PHE A 98 -5.72 -18.13 17.14
N PRO A 99 -5.19 -18.29 18.36
CA PRO A 99 -4.10 -17.47 18.87
C PRO A 99 -2.69 -17.95 18.44
N GLU A 100 -2.57 -18.90 17.52
CA GLU A 100 -1.26 -19.42 17.13
C GLU A 100 -0.47 -18.41 16.29
N ASP A 101 0.66 -18.03 16.88
CA ASP A 101 1.85 -17.37 16.36
C ASP A 101 1.65 -16.50 15.10
N ILE A 102 1.64 -15.18 15.29
CA ILE A 102 1.59 -14.16 14.23
C ILE A 102 2.69 -14.39 13.17
N THR A 103 3.75 -15.15 13.51
CA THR A 103 4.86 -15.51 12.62
C THR A 103 4.63 -16.73 11.72
N LEU A 104 3.74 -17.67 12.08
CA LEU A 104 3.45 -18.89 11.29
C LEU A 104 2.27 -18.72 10.31
N ARG A 105 1.59 -17.58 10.35
CA ARG A 105 0.33 -17.32 9.64
C ARG A 105 0.41 -17.03 8.15
N ARG A 106 1.61 -16.94 7.58
CA ARG A 106 1.79 -16.69 6.15
C ARG A 106 1.11 -17.74 5.27
N ASP A 107 0.84 -18.94 5.81
CA ASP A 107 0.29 -20.09 5.08
C ASP A 107 -1.23 -20.25 5.20
N ASN A 108 -1.93 -19.45 6.03
CA ASN A 108 -3.39 -19.47 6.15
C ASN A 108 -4.10 -18.47 5.21
N TYR A 109 -3.36 -17.95 4.24
CA TYR A 109 -3.90 -17.15 3.15
C TYR A 109 -4.87 -18.01 2.33
N GLU A 110 -6.19 -17.75 2.42
CA GLU A 110 -7.13 -18.40 1.52
C GLU A 110 -6.83 -17.92 0.09
N PRO A 111 -6.44 -18.82 -0.84
CA PRO A 111 -6.08 -18.42 -2.21
C PRO A 111 -7.22 -17.71 -2.96
N ALA A 112 -8.44 -17.78 -2.44
CA ALA A 112 -9.63 -17.12 -2.94
C ALA A 112 -9.57 -15.59 -2.86
N ASP A 113 -8.75 -15.03 -1.97
CA ASP A 113 -8.71 -13.59 -1.68
C ASP A 113 -8.09 -12.78 -2.82
N ASP A 114 -7.12 -13.36 -3.51
CA ASP A 114 -6.42 -12.78 -4.66
C ASP A 114 -6.92 -13.31 -6.00
N LEU A 115 -8.03 -14.05 -6.05
CA LEU A 115 -8.44 -14.75 -7.26
C LEU A 115 -8.56 -13.82 -8.47
N GLN A 116 -9.14 -12.62 -8.31
CA GLN A 116 -9.19 -11.59 -9.36
C GLN A 116 -7.81 -11.09 -9.84
N LEU A 117 -6.81 -11.05 -8.95
CA LEU A 117 -5.42 -10.75 -9.34
C LEU A 117 -4.83 -11.92 -10.13
N VAL A 118 -5.08 -13.16 -9.68
CA VAL A 118 -4.69 -14.39 -10.37
C VAL A 118 -5.33 -14.46 -11.76
N LEU A 119 -6.62 -14.16 -11.89
CA LEU A 119 -7.33 -14.08 -13.18
C LEU A 119 -6.65 -13.05 -14.11
N GLY A 120 -6.22 -11.91 -13.56
CA GLY A 120 -5.45 -10.92 -14.29
C GLY A 120 -4.04 -11.36 -14.69
N ALA A 121 -3.44 -12.32 -13.98
CA ALA A 121 -2.13 -12.87 -14.30
C ALA A 121 -2.16 -13.91 -15.44
N VAL A 122 -3.30 -14.57 -15.67
CA VAL A 122 -3.45 -15.63 -16.70
C VAL A 122 -3.17 -15.12 -18.11
N SER A 123 -3.83 -14.04 -18.52
CA SER A 123 -3.65 -13.45 -19.86
C SER A 123 -4.12 -11.99 -19.89
N TYR A 124 -3.69 -11.25 -20.91
CA TYR A 124 -4.18 -9.89 -21.14
C TYR A 124 -5.72 -9.85 -21.30
N HIS A 125 -6.28 -10.82 -22.01
CA HIS A 125 -7.73 -10.89 -22.23
C HIS A 125 -8.50 -11.12 -20.92
N TRP A 126 -8.04 -12.06 -20.09
CA TRP A 126 -8.64 -12.32 -18.78
C TRP A 126 -8.52 -11.12 -17.85
N ARG A 127 -7.37 -10.42 -17.87
CA ARG A 127 -7.19 -9.17 -17.13
C ARG A 127 -8.20 -8.10 -17.52
N GLN A 128 -8.40 -7.88 -18.82
CA GLN A 128 -9.38 -6.90 -19.31
C GLN A 128 -10.79 -7.26 -18.84
N ILE A 129 -11.19 -8.53 -18.95
CA ILE A 129 -12.51 -8.99 -18.50
C ILE A 129 -12.66 -8.84 -16.97
N ALA A 130 -11.67 -9.25 -16.20
CA ALA A 130 -11.68 -9.12 -14.74
C ALA A 130 -11.83 -7.66 -14.30
N TRP A 131 -11.06 -6.73 -14.90
CA TRP A 131 -11.17 -5.29 -14.64
C TRP A 131 -12.49 -4.67 -15.10
N GLN A 132 -13.10 -5.23 -16.14
CA GLN A 132 -14.39 -4.77 -16.67
C GLN A 132 -15.60 -5.38 -15.95
N THR A 133 -15.39 -6.23 -14.93
CA THR A 133 -16.45 -6.89 -14.16
C THR A 133 -16.45 -6.37 -12.72
N PRO A 134 -17.15 -5.26 -12.41
CA PRO A 134 -17.07 -4.59 -11.10
C PRO A 134 -17.48 -5.47 -9.91
N GLN A 135 -18.35 -6.45 -10.14
CA GLN A 135 -18.82 -7.41 -9.13
C GLN A 135 -17.67 -8.21 -8.51
N LEU A 136 -16.56 -8.37 -9.23
CA LEU A 136 -15.36 -9.03 -8.72
C LEU A 136 -14.54 -8.15 -7.77
N TRP A 137 -14.94 -6.90 -7.50
CA TRP A 137 -14.13 -5.94 -6.74
C TRP A 137 -14.90 -5.33 -5.56
N THR A 138 -16.08 -5.86 -5.24
CA THR A 138 -16.95 -5.34 -4.16
C THR A 138 -16.60 -5.88 -2.78
N MET A 139 -15.67 -6.83 -2.65
CA MET A 139 -15.30 -7.43 -1.37
C MET A 139 -13.80 -7.66 -1.29
N ILE A 140 -13.15 -7.12 -0.26
CA ILE A 140 -11.72 -7.28 -0.02
C ILE A 140 -11.42 -7.54 1.45
N SER A 141 -10.41 -8.35 1.69
CA SER A 141 -9.76 -8.52 2.99
C SER A 141 -8.31 -8.12 2.85
N VAL A 142 -7.86 -7.18 3.68
CA VAL A 142 -6.48 -6.67 3.65
C VAL A 142 -5.86 -6.82 5.02
N GLU A 143 -4.73 -7.53 5.06
CA GLU A 143 -3.91 -7.66 6.27
C GLU A 143 -2.70 -6.73 6.21
N VAL A 144 -2.57 -5.89 7.23
CA VAL A 144 -1.58 -4.83 7.30
C VAL A 144 -0.36 -5.31 8.08
N TYR A 145 0.59 -5.93 7.37
CA TYR A 145 1.86 -6.37 7.93
C TYR A 145 2.94 -5.29 8.01
N GLU A 146 3.96 -5.52 8.83
CA GLU A 146 5.21 -4.74 8.84
C GLU A 146 6.25 -5.36 7.89
N PRO A 147 7.02 -4.54 7.14
CA PRO A 147 6.82 -3.10 6.95
C PRO A 147 5.53 -2.82 6.18
N ILE A 148 4.79 -1.78 6.58
CA ILE A 148 3.65 -1.30 5.79
C ILE A 148 4.17 -0.99 4.39
N SER A 149 3.73 -1.76 3.41
CA SER A 149 4.15 -1.63 2.03
C SER A 149 3.17 -0.77 1.26
N ASP A 150 3.67 -0.08 0.23
CA ASP A 150 2.84 0.59 -0.79
C ASP A 150 1.87 -0.38 -1.48
N SER A 151 2.07 -1.69 -1.32
CA SER A 151 1.20 -2.73 -1.87
C SER A 151 -0.18 -2.74 -1.20
N ASN A 152 -0.30 -2.45 0.09
CA ASN A 152 -1.58 -2.46 0.82
C ASN A 152 -2.49 -1.31 0.35
N THR A 153 -1.94 -0.13 0.14
CA THR A 153 -2.70 1.01 -0.41
C THR A 153 -3.00 0.79 -1.88
N ALA A 154 -2.04 0.29 -2.67
CA ALA A 154 -2.26 0.00 -4.08
C ALA A 154 -3.36 -1.04 -4.32
N ILE A 155 -3.45 -2.10 -3.49
CA ILE A 155 -4.52 -3.08 -3.63
C ILE A 155 -5.89 -2.50 -3.24
N LEU A 156 -5.97 -1.71 -2.16
CA LEU A 156 -7.20 -1.02 -1.77
C LEU A 156 -7.68 -0.09 -2.89
N ASP A 157 -6.79 0.75 -3.40
CA ASP A 157 -7.11 1.69 -4.48
C ASP A 157 -7.57 0.96 -5.75
N LEU A 158 -6.91 -0.15 -6.11
CA LEU A 158 -7.32 -0.99 -7.24
C LEU A 158 -8.76 -1.50 -7.08
N TYR A 159 -9.14 -1.97 -5.89
CA TYR A 159 -10.50 -2.43 -5.63
C TYR A 159 -11.52 -1.30 -5.70
N PHE A 160 -11.23 -0.16 -5.07
CA PHE A 160 -12.13 0.98 -5.14
C PHE A 160 -12.31 1.54 -6.55
N GLN A 161 -11.27 1.49 -7.39
CA GLN A 161 -11.34 1.90 -8.79
C GLN A 161 -12.19 0.92 -9.59
N ASN A 162 -11.95 -0.39 -9.44
CA ASN A 162 -12.59 -1.42 -10.26
C ASN A 162 -14.03 -1.75 -9.81
N ALA A 163 -14.38 -1.53 -8.53
CA ALA A 163 -15.76 -1.60 -8.05
C ALA A 163 -16.66 -0.53 -8.69
N ARG A 164 -16.06 0.51 -9.27
CA ARG A 164 -16.74 1.66 -9.88
C ARG A 164 -17.70 2.32 -8.89
N GLY A 165 -19.00 2.28 -9.17
CA GLY A 165 -20.06 2.84 -8.31
C GLY A 165 -20.73 1.80 -7.42
N LEU A 166 -20.24 0.56 -7.38
CA LEU A 166 -20.81 -0.47 -6.50
C LEU A 166 -20.31 -0.27 -5.06
N PRO A 167 -21.16 -0.57 -4.06
CA PRO A 167 -20.75 -0.56 -2.67
C PRO A 167 -19.68 -1.63 -2.42
N VAL A 168 -18.74 -1.30 -1.53
CA VAL A 168 -17.61 -2.16 -1.17
C VAL A 168 -17.73 -2.62 0.27
N THR A 169 -17.44 -3.90 0.50
CA THR A 169 -17.23 -4.50 1.81
C THR A 169 -15.74 -4.69 2.05
N ILE A 170 -15.26 -4.24 3.21
CA ILE A 170 -13.85 -4.29 3.56
C ILE A 170 -13.68 -4.98 4.91
N GLU A 171 -12.80 -5.96 4.96
CA GLU A 171 -12.16 -6.43 6.17
C GLU A 171 -10.73 -5.89 6.21
N LEU A 172 -10.40 -5.12 7.25
CA LEU A 172 -9.09 -4.53 7.43
C LEU A 172 -8.49 -5.06 8.73
N ASP A 173 -7.40 -5.80 8.59
CA ASP A 173 -6.70 -6.42 9.71
C ASP A 173 -5.41 -5.68 10.04
N ILE A 174 -5.42 -5.01 11.19
CA ILE A 174 -4.36 -4.14 11.68
C ILE A 174 -3.75 -4.74 12.97
N ARG A 175 -4.03 -6.00 13.30
CA ARG A 175 -3.62 -6.61 14.59
C ARG A 175 -2.11 -6.69 14.77
N ALA A 176 -1.36 -6.94 13.70
CA ALA A 176 0.10 -6.92 13.73
C ALA A 176 0.62 -5.54 14.20
N GLN A 177 -0.02 -4.46 13.74
CA GLN A 177 0.36 -3.09 14.06
C GLN A 177 -0.12 -2.69 15.46
N LEU A 178 -1.32 -3.12 15.85
CA LEU A 178 -1.82 -2.91 17.21
C LEU A 178 -0.90 -3.57 18.25
N SER A 179 -0.35 -4.74 17.92
CA SER A 179 0.62 -5.44 18.78
C SER A 179 1.90 -4.60 18.96
N LEU A 180 2.39 -3.93 17.92
CA LEU A 180 3.55 -3.03 18.02
C LEU A 180 3.23 -1.77 18.82
N LEU A 181 2.05 -1.17 18.57
CA LEU A 181 1.56 -0.01 19.33
C LEU A 181 1.41 -0.31 20.82
N ARG A 182 1.22 -1.59 21.20
CA ARG A 182 1.12 -2.04 22.60
C ARG A 182 2.44 -1.94 23.35
N TYR A 183 3.53 -2.36 22.70
CA TYR A 183 4.84 -2.46 23.34
C TYR A 183 5.64 -1.16 23.27
N SER A 184 5.07 -0.13 22.62
CA SER A 184 5.66 1.19 22.55
C SER A 184 5.18 2.03 23.74
N ASP A 185 6.00 2.06 24.80
CA ASP A 185 5.80 2.93 25.97
C ASP A 185 6.16 4.41 25.67
N ASP A 186 6.87 4.65 24.56
CA ASP A 186 7.27 5.97 24.10
C ASP A 186 6.22 6.60 23.16
N ALA A 187 5.80 7.82 23.50
CA ALA A 187 4.82 8.57 22.70
C ALA A 187 5.35 8.94 21.31
N GLU A 188 6.67 9.13 21.16
CA GLU A 188 7.28 9.45 19.86
C GLU A 188 7.28 8.22 18.94
N GLU A 189 7.70 7.06 19.43
CA GLU A 189 7.59 5.79 18.69
C GLU A 189 6.14 5.44 18.32
N ARG A 190 5.20 5.62 19.25
CA ARG A 190 3.77 5.39 19.00
C ARG A 190 3.25 6.31 17.89
N SER A 191 3.58 7.61 17.94
CA SER A 191 3.22 8.58 16.90
C SER A 191 3.82 8.21 15.55
N LYS A 192 5.08 7.77 15.53
CA LYS A 192 5.75 7.27 14.33
C LYS A 192 5.02 6.06 13.73
N LEU A 193 4.65 5.07 14.54
CA LEU A 193 3.88 3.91 14.08
C LEU A 193 2.52 4.33 13.49
N LEU A 194 1.79 5.23 14.15
CA LEU A 194 0.52 5.77 13.65
C LEU A 194 0.70 6.50 12.31
N SER A 195 1.77 7.31 12.16
CA SER A 195 2.06 8.00 10.90
C SER A 195 2.27 7.06 9.72
N ARG A 196 2.76 5.83 9.98
CA ARG A 196 2.96 4.82 8.92
C ARG A 196 1.64 4.19 8.47
N LEU A 197 0.59 4.26 9.30
CA LEU A 197 -0.76 3.82 8.95
C LEU A 197 -1.56 4.89 8.20
N GLU A 198 -1.09 6.13 8.18
CA GLU A 198 -1.78 7.26 7.54
C GLU A 198 -2.15 7.03 6.06
N PRO A 199 -1.30 6.37 5.23
CA PRO A 199 -1.68 6.06 3.85
C PRO A 199 -2.91 5.15 3.75
N ILE A 200 -3.01 4.15 4.63
CA ILE A 200 -4.16 3.23 4.70
C ILE A 200 -5.38 3.99 5.22
N TRP A 201 -5.18 4.80 6.27
CA TRP A 201 -6.24 5.65 6.81
C TRP A 201 -6.84 6.56 5.73
N THR A 202 -5.97 7.25 4.99
CA THR A 202 -6.35 8.17 3.92
C THR A 202 -7.07 7.42 2.78
N SER A 203 -6.57 6.27 2.34
CA SER A 203 -7.22 5.50 1.27
C SER A 203 -8.62 5.02 1.68
N VAL A 204 -8.78 4.43 2.87
CA VAL A 204 -10.04 3.80 3.32
C VAL A 204 -11.03 4.83 3.86
N PHE A 205 -10.60 5.66 4.80
CA PHE A 205 -11.48 6.52 5.59
C PHE A 205 -11.58 7.95 5.08
N VAL A 206 -10.79 8.37 4.09
CA VAL A 206 -10.89 9.72 3.51
C VAL A 206 -11.30 9.64 2.04
N ASN A 207 -10.45 9.04 1.20
CA ASN A 207 -10.62 9.06 -0.25
C ASN A 207 -11.81 8.21 -0.70
N ASN A 208 -11.97 7.02 -0.11
CA ASN A 208 -12.94 6.03 -0.59
C ASN A 208 -14.04 5.69 0.41
N ALA A 209 -14.13 6.40 1.54
CA ALA A 209 -15.09 6.12 2.61
C ALA A 209 -16.56 6.11 2.13
N HIS A 210 -16.88 6.95 1.14
CA HIS A 210 -18.20 7.04 0.55
C HIS A 210 -18.65 5.78 -0.22
N LYS A 211 -17.72 4.88 -0.57
CA LYS A 211 -18.02 3.60 -1.25
C LYS A 211 -18.25 2.46 -0.27
N ILE A 212 -17.88 2.63 0.99
CA ILE A 212 -17.91 1.56 1.99
C ILE A 212 -19.33 1.38 2.50
N GLN A 213 -19.89 0.19 2.31
CA GLN A 213 -21.20 -0.20 2.85
C GLN A 213 -21.05 -1.06 4.09
N LYS A 214 -20.06 -1.96 4.12
CA LYS A 214 -19.78 -2.81 5.27
C LYS A 214 -18.29 -2.77 5.59
N LEU A 215 -17.98 -2.55 6.86
CA LEU A 215 -16.63 -2.43 7.34
C LEU A 215 -16.40 -3.36 8.54
N ILE A 216 -15.33 -4.14 8.46
CA ILE A 216 -14.86 -5.02 9.52
C ILE A 216 -13.45 -4.59 9.86
N LEU A 217 -13.22 -4.18 11.10
CA LEU A 217 -11.91 -3.73 11.58
C LEU A 217 -11.40 -4.72 12.63
N LEU A 218 -10.23 -5.31 12.38
CA LEU A 218 -9.54 -6.18 13.34
C LEU A 218 -8.35 -5.43 13.92
N GLY A 219 -8.40 -5.13 15.22
CA GLY A 219 -7.31 -4.45 15.92
C GLY A 219 -7.25 -2.93 15.64
N LEU A 220 -8.39 -2.25 15.65
CA LEU A 220 -8.49 -0.80 15.48
C LEU A 220 -7.63 -0.04 16.53
N PRO A 221 -6.71 0.86 16.13
CA PRO A 221 -6.04 1.77 17.05
C PRO A 221 -7.04 2.68 17.79
N LEU A 222 -6.84 2.90 19.09
CA LEU A 222 -7.74 3.71 19.91
C LEU A 222 -7.87 5.15 19.39
N GLU A 223 -6.79 5.71 18.86
CA GLU A 223 -6.72 7.06 18.27
C GLU A 223 -7.67 7.26 17.11
N TRP A 224 -8.05 6.18 16.43
CA TRP A 224 -8.93 6.26 15.26
C TRP A 224 -10.41 6.30 15.64
N THR A 225 -10.76 5.87 16.85
CA THR A 225 -12.14 5.63 17.28
C THR A 225 -13.03 6.87 17.17
N SER A 226 -12.53 8.04 17.57
CA SER A 226 -13.26 9.30 17.50
C SER A 226 -13.47 9.82 16.07
N SER A 227 -12.60 9.41 15.13
CA SER A 227 -12.51 9.96 13.78
C SER A 227 -13.19 9.11 12.71
N LEU A 228 -13.68 7.92 13.05
CA LEU A 228 -14.36 7.00 12.11
C LEU A 228 -15.69 7.54 11.57
N GLY A 229 -16.43 8.23 12.41
CA GLY A 229 -17.80 8.67 12.17
C GLY A 229 -18.06 9.47 10.90
N PRO A 230 -17.46 10.67 10.76
CA PRO A 230 -17.91 11.67 9.80
C PRO A 230 -17.74 11.24 8.34
N ASN A 231 -16.80 10.34 8.03
CA ASN A 231 -16.47 9.99 6.66
C ASN A 231 -17.26 8.78 6.12
N LEU A 232 -17.82 7.95 6.99
CA LEU A 232 -18.49 6.69 6.64
C LEU A 232 -19.97 6.88 6.25
N ALA A 233 -20.30 7.89 5.45
CA ALA A 233 -21.68 8.31 5.16
C ALA A 233 -22.62 7.22 4.60
N TYR A 234 -22.06 6.17 3.97
CA TYR A 234 -22.82 5.07 3.36
C TYR A 234 -22.70 3.74 4.09
N CYS A 235 -21.91 3.69 5.17
CA CYS A 235 -21.70 2.47 5.94
C CYS A 235 -22.98 2.09 6.70
N GLN A 236 -23.42 0.85 6.50
CA GLN A 236 -24.62 0.25 7.11
C GLN A 236 -24.24 -0.78 8.17
N ASP A 237 -23.12 -1.47 7.98
CA ASP A 237 -22.64 -2.52 8.86
C ASP A 237 -21.21 -2.20 9.31
N LEU A 238 -21.01 -1.98 10.61
CA LEU A 238 -19.69 -1.81 11.19
C LEU A 238 -19.44 -2.93 12.20
N THR A 239 -18.36 -3.68 12.04
CA THR A 239 -17.91 -4.66 13.04
C THR A 239 -16.51 -4.31 13.52
N LEU A 240 -16.36 -4.15 14.83
CA LEU A 240 -15.09 -3.87 15.49
C LEU A 240 -14.67 -5.10 16.29
N TYR A 241 -13.46 -5.58 16.02
CA TYR A 241 -12.80 -6.63 16.76
C TYR A 241 -11.60 -6.04 17.51
N TRP A 242 -11.52 -6.27 18.81
CA TRP A 242 -10.36 -5.90 19.63
C TRP A 242 -9.92 -7.04 20.54
N PRO A 243 -8.66 -7.03 21.02
CA PRO A 243 -8.19 -8.13 21.86
C PRO A 243 -8.80 -8.08 23.25
N ARG A 244 -9.11 -9.24 23.83
CA ARG A 244 -9.70 -9.37 25.17
C ARG A 244 -8.80 -8.82 26.27
N ALA A 245 -7.49 -8.89 26.08
CA ALA A 245 -6.52 -8.26 26.98
C ALA A 245 -6.68 -6.73 27.05
N TYR A 246 -7.47 -6.14 26.15
CA TYR A 246 -7.73 -4.72 26.04
C TYR A 246 -9.13 -4.37 26.52
N ASP A 247 -9.96 -5.31 27.01
CA ASP A 247 -11.35 -4.99 27.43
C ASP A 247 -11.37 -3.82 28.43
N ASP A 248 -10.56 -3.89 29.48
CA ASP A 248 -10.43 -2.84 30.50
C ASP A 248 -9.96 -1.48 29.95
N MET A 249 -9.10 -1.48 28.94
CA MET A 249 -8.52 -0.27 28.35
C MET A 249 -9.46 0.31 27.28
N TRP A 250 -10.07 -0.56 26.48
CA TRP A 250 -11.07 -0.23 25.48
C TRP A 250 -12.30 0.37 26.15
N GLU A 251 -12.78 -0.19 27.26
CA GLU A 251 -13.90 0.39 28.01
C GLU A 251 -13.58 1.78 28.58
N ARG A 252 -12.32 2.05 28.93
CA ARG A 252 -11.90 3.33 29.53
C ARG A 252 -11.56 4.41 28.51
N GLU A 253 -10.92 4.03 27.40
CA GLU A 253 -10.27 4.97 26.47
C GLU A 253 -10.92 4.99 25.08
N CYS A 254 -11.70 3.97 24.71
CA CYS A 254 -12.35 3.94 23.41
C CYS A 254 -13.44 5.02 23.35
N ASN A 255 -13.27 5.97 22.44
CA ASN A 255 -14.28 6.98 22.20
C ASN A 255 -15.10 6.66 20.95
N LEU A 256 -16.18 5.90 21.14
CA LEU A 256 -17.12 5.57 20.06
C LEU A 256 -18.12 6.69 19.76
N SER A 257 -17.95 7.90 20.30
CA SER A 257 -18.88 9.02 20.03
C SER A 257 -19.01 9.31 18.53
N GLY A 258 -17.93 9.08 17.76
CA GLY A 258 -17.93 9.23 16.31
C GLY A 258 -18.95 8.33 15.61
N LEU A 259 -19.25 7.13 16.13
CA LEU A 259 -20.16 6.19 15.48
C LEU A 259 -21.60 6.73 15.36
N SER A 260 -22.01 7.59 16.29
CA SER A 260 -23.32 8.25 16.24
C SER A 260 -23.49 9.19 15.04
N GLN A 261 -22.38 9.59 14.39
CA GLN A 261 -22.37 10.48 13.24
C GLN A 261 -22.52 9.73 11.91
N ILE A 262 -22.54 8.40 11.93
CA ILE A 262 -22.67 7.57 10.72
C ILE A 262 -24.17 7.48 10.36
N PRO A 263 -24.64 8.21 9.33
CA PRO A 263 -26.08 8.47 9.15
C PRO A 263 -26.87 7.25 8.67
N LYS A 264 -26.21 6.26 8.06
CA LYS A 264 -26.83 5.06 7.49
C LYS A 264 -26.53 3.78 8.27
N LEU A 265 -25.90 3.89 9.43
CA LEU A 265 -25.51 2.74 10.24
C LEU A 265 -26.75 2.02 10.77
N GLN A 266 -26.86 0.73 10.48
CA GLN A 266 -27.97 -0.12 10.90
C GLN A 266 -27.51 -1.19 11.89
N HIS A 267 -26.30 -1.72 11.71
CA HIS A 267 -25.76 -2.77 12.54
C HIS A 267 -24.36 -2.41 13.04
N ILE A 268 -24.17 -2.61 14.34
CA ILE A 268 -22.88 -2.48 15.01
C ILE A 268 -22.57 -3.80 15.70
N GLY A 269 -21.50 -4.46 15.27
CA GLY A 269 -20.93 -5.63 15.92
C GLY A 269 -19.72 -5.23 16.76
N LEU A 270 -19.78 -5.45 18.06
CA LEU A 270 -18.67 -5.24 18.98
C LEU A 270 -18.22 -6.60 19.50
N LYS A 271 -16.99 -7.01 19.18
CA LYS A 271 -16.50 -8.37 19.45
C LYS A 271 -15.08 -8.37 19.97
N THR A 272 -14.79 -9.29 20.89
CA THR A 272 -13.46 -9.49 21.46
C THR A 272 -12.77 -10.70 20.85
N PHE A 273 -11.44 -10.74 20.85
CA PHE A 273 -10.66 -11.91 20.47
C PHE A 273 -9.49 -12.17 21.41
N SER A 274 -9.02 -13.40 21.54
CA SER A 274 -7.91 -13.69 22.48
C SER A 274 -6.56 -13.47 21.78
N LEU A 275 -5.71 -12.60 22.33
CA LEU A 275 -4.27 -12.63 22.08
C LEU A 275 -3.65 -13.55 23.15
N LEU A 276 -2.97 -14.62 22.75
CA LEU A 276 -2.08 -15.35 23.66
C LEU A 276 -0.74 -14.59 23.76
#